data_AF-A0A4R4W2R7-F1
#
_entry.id   AF-A0A4R4W2R7-F1
#
_cell.length_a   1.000
_cell.length_b   1.000
_cell.length_c   1.000
_cell.angle_alpha   90.00
_cell.angle_beta   90.00
_cell.angle_gamma   90.00
#
_symmetry.space_group_name_H-M   'P 1'
#
loop_
_entity.id
_entity.type
_entity.pdbx_description
1 polymer ?
#
loop_
_entity_poly.entity_id
_entity_poly.type
_entity_poly.pdbx_seq_one_letter_code
_entity_poly.pdbx_strand_id
1 'polypeptide(L)'
;MLFARLHAAAGKDAAAATANALALQSLERALHLDIALRANQWLTEHPALIQPAVYYYRLYYLAITGVLVWIFVRHAEVYIKVRRTLVAMAVLVLPVFWALPMSPPRFALPGVVDIIATYDILGGHATREIANGQNVYSAMPSMHVGWSLWCAYAAWSALRASHPRLALLSWNFPLGMAAVVLITGNHYVLDIAGSAVLLTVSIAVVAAWGRLTGRRRARE
;
A
#
# COMPACT_ATOMS: atom_id res chain seq x y z
N MET A 1 -9.06 5.13 15.01
CA MET A 1 -8.57 6.42 15.55
C MET A 1 -7.11 6.37 16.00
N LEU A 2 -6.63 5.37 16.75
CA LEU A 2 -5.23 5.33 17.23
C LEU A 2 -4.19 5.26 16.10
N PHE A 3 -4.33 4.33 15.14
CA PHE A 3 -3.41 4.20 14.01
C PHE A 3 -3.24 5.51 13.24
N ALA A 4 -4.35 6.16 12.87
CA ALA A 4 -4.31 7.43 12.14
C ALA A 4 -3.57 8.54 12.91
N ARG A 5 -3.75 8.61 14.24
CA ARG A 5 -3.03 9.57 15.09
C ARG A 5 -1.53 9.29 15.14
N LEU A 6 -1.14 8.02 15.29
CA LEU A 6 0.27 7.61 15.32
C LEU A 6 0.95 7.79 13.96
N HIS A 7 0.23 7.53 12.87
CA HIS A 7 0.72 7.72 11.51
C HIS A 7 0.91 9.20 11.18
N ALA A 8 -0.06 10.05 11.52
CA ALA A 8 0.05 11.51 11.36
C ALA A 8 1.18 12.14 12.18
N ALA A 9 1.59 11.50 13.29
CA ALA A 9 2.69 11.96 14.11
C ALA A 9 4.08 11.55 13.57
N ALA A 10 4.16 10.61 12.63
CA ALA A 10 5.41 10.14 12.05
C ALA A 10 5.95 11.13 10.99
N GLY A 11 7.26 11.06 10.73
CA GLY A 11 7.90 11.68 9.57
C GLY A 11 7.61 13.16 9.36
N LYS A 12 7.87 14.02 10.35
CA LYS A 12 7.60 15.47 10.23
C LYS A 12 8.73 16.28 9.58
N ASP A 13 9.91 15.69 9.46
CA ASP A 13 11.08 16.35 8.87
C ASP A 13 11.13 16.12 7.35
N ALA A 14 10.75 17.15 6.60
CA ALA A 14 10.75 17.14 5.15
C ALA A 14 12.14 16.97 4.54
N ALA A 15 13.18 17.52 5.19
CA ALA A 15 14.55 17.44 4.69
C ALA A 15 15.09 16.01 4.84
N ALA A 16 14.88 15.40 6.01
CA ALA A 16 15.23 13.99 6.23
C ALA A 16 14.44 13.05 5.30
N ALA A 17 13.14 13.28 5.13
CA ALA A 17 12.30 12.48 4.24
C ALA A 17 12.73 12.56 2.77
N THR A 18 13.15 13.75 2.33
CA THR A 18 13.66 13.97 0.97
C THR A 18 15.04 13.35 0.78
N ALA A 19 15.94 13.46 1.77
CA ALA A 19 17.24 12.81 1.73
C ALA A 19 17.12 11.27 1.62
N ASN A 20 16.22 10.66 2.41
CA ASN A 20 15.91 9.24 2.31
C ASN A 20 15.35 8.85 0.94
N ALA A 21 14.46 9.67 0.36
CA ALA A 21 13.91 9.44 -0.97
C ALA A 21 14.98 9.51 -2.07
N LEU A 22 15.91 10.46 -2.00
CA LEU A 22 17.03 10.57 -2.94
C LEU A 22 18.03 9.41 -2.80
N ALA A 23 18.26 8.94 -1.58
CA ALA A 23 19.05 7.73 -1.33
C ALA A 23 18.38 6.48 -1.93
N LEU A 24 17.07 6.31 -1.71
CA LEU A 24 16.29 5.23 -2.31
C LEU A 24 16.34 5.30 -3.85
N GLN A 25 16.13 6.48 -4.44
CA GLN A 25 16.22 6.68 -5.89
C GLN A 25 17.61 6.36 -6.45
N SER A 26 18.67 6.59 -5.68
CA SER A 26 20.04 6.24 -6.08
C SER A 26 20.25 4.73 -6.07
N LEU A 27 19.65 4.04 -5.09
CA LEU A 27 19.62 2.57 -5.07
C LEU A 27 18.80 2.00 -6.22
N GLU A 28 17.62 2.55 -6.53
CA GLU A 28 16.82 2.11 -7.67
C GLU A 28 17.57 2.29 -9.00
N ARG A 29 18.27 3.41 -9.17
CA ARG A 29 19.15 3.62 -10.33
C ARG A 29 20.24 2.56 -10.43
N ALA A 30 20.89 2.22 -9.31
CA ALA A 30 21.90 1.15 -9.29
C ALA A 30 21.32 -0.24 -9.63
N LEU A 31 20.04 -0.46 -9.36
CA LEU A 31 19.31 -1.68 -9.68
C LEU A 31 18.60 -1.64 -11.05
N HIS A 32 18.72 -0.55 -11.81
CA HIS A 32 17.97 -0.31 -13.06
C HIS A 32 16.44 -0.36 -12.89
N LEU A 33 15.94 0.09 -11.73
CA LEU A 33 14.52 0.17 -11.38
C LEU A 33 13.98 1.61 -11.41
N ASP A 34 14.76 2.57 -11.90
CA ASP A 34 14.47 4.02 -11.89
C ASP A 34 13.41 4.46 -12.92
N ILE A 35 12.27 3.77 -12.92
CA ILE A 35 11.19 3.97 -13.89
C ILE A 35 10.15 5.01 -13.44
N ALA A 36 10.20 5.47 -12.19
CA ALA A 36 9.15 6.32 -11.60
C ALA A 36 8.86 7.58 -12.43
N LEU A 37 9.90 8.32 -12.85
CA LEU A 37 9.74 9.52 -13.68
C LEU A 37 9.16 9.17 -15.05
N ARG A 38 9.71 8.16 -15.72
CA ARG A 38 9.25 7.73 -17.06
C ARG A 38 7.80 7.24 -17.04
N ALA A 39 7.43 6.46 -16.03
CA ALA A 39 6.07 5.95 -15.84
C ALA A 39 5.06 7.09 -15.64
N ASN A 40 5.46 8.11 -14.88
CA ASN A 40 4.63 9.29 -14.66
C ASN A 40 4.47 10.13 -15.93
N GLN A 41 5.57 10.40 -16.65
CA GLN A 41 5.53 11.11 -17.93
C GLN A 41 4.68 10.37 -18.96
N TRP A 42 4.79 9.04 -19.04
CA TRP A 42 3.95 8.24 -19.90
C TRP A 42 2.45 8.47 -19.63
N LEU A 43 2.02 8.56 -18.36
CA LEU A 43 0.61 8.86 -18.07
C LEU A 43 0.21 10.28 -18.50
N THR A 44 1.11 11.27 -18.39
CA THR A 44 0.83 12.63 -18.86
C THR A 44 0.61 12.70 -20.38
N GLU A 45 1.24 11.80 -21.14
CA GLU A 45 1.05 11.66 -22.59
C GLU A 45 -0.26 10.91 -22.94
N HIS A 46 -0.90 10.26 -21.98
CA HIS A 46 -2.12 9.45 -22.17
C HIS A 46 -3.29 9.99 -21.32
N PRO A 47 -3.84 11.17 -21.65
CA PRO A 47 -4.83 11.85 -20.82
C PRO A 47 -6.12 11.03 -20.59
N ALA A 48 -6.49 10.16 -21.53
CA ALA A 48 -7.64 9.26 -21.38
C ALA A 48 -7.50 8.27 -20.21
N LEU A 49 -6.27 7.97 -19.77
CA LEU A 49 -5.99 7.05 -18.67
C LEU A 49 -5.87 7.74 -17.31
N ILE A 50 -5.76 9.07 -17.28
CA ILE A 50 -5.58 9.84 -16.05
C ILE A 50 -6.76 9.63 -15.08
N GLN A 51 -7.99 9.87 -15.54
CA GLN A 51 -9.16 9.72 -14.67
C GLN A 51 -9.37 8.27 -14.20
N PRO A 52 -9.27 7.24 -15.06
CA PRO A 52 -9.25 5.85 -14.61
C PRO A 52 -8.20 5.56 -13.52
N ALA A 53 -6.96 6.06 -13.67
CA ALA A 53 -5.91 5.87 -12.68
C ALA A 53 -6.23 6.58 -11.36
N VAL A 54 -6.75 7.82 -11.41
CA VAL A 54 -7.22 8.57 -10.24
C VAL A 54 -8.34 7.80 -9.53
N TYR A 55 -9.37 7.33 -10.23
CA TYR A 55 -10.44 6.54 -9.62
C TYR A 55 -9.94 5.26 -8.98
N TYR A 56 -9.02 4.54 -9.64
CA TYR A 56 -8.43 3.33 -9.10
C TYR A 56 -7.67 3.61 -7.79
N TYR A 57 -6.88 4.69 -7.78
CA TYR A 57 -6.16 5.16 -6.59
C TYR A 57 -7.11 5.57 -5.47
N ARG A 58 -8.27 6.17 -5.80
CA ARG A 58 -9.23 6.70 -4.81
C ARG A 58 -10.13 5.65 -4.19
N LEU A 59 -10.69 4.77 -5.02
CA LEU A 59 -11.82 3.93 -4.64
C LEU A 59 -11.40 2.61 -3.98
N TYR A 60 -10.09 2.37 -3.82
CA TYR A 60 -9.58 1.13 -3.27
C TYR A 60 -10.05 0.83 -1.82
N TYR A 61 -10.39 1.85 -1.02
CA TYR A 61 -11.01 1.65 0.29
C TYR A 61 -12.37 0.94 0.22
N LEU A 62 -13.12 1.13 -0.87
CA LEU A 62 -14.36 0.40 -1.11
C LEU A 62 -14.06 -1.08 -1.37
N ALA A 63 -13.00 -1.39 -2.10
CA ALA A 63 -12.57 -2.77 -2.32
C ALA A 63 -12.15 -3.45 -1.00
N ILE A 64 -11.37 -2.76 -0.14
CA ILE A 64 -11.00 -3.28 1.19
C ILE A 64 -12.25 -3.60 2.02
N THR A 65 -13.18 -2.65 2.08
CA THR A 65 -14.42 -2.79 2.85
C THR A 65 -15.27 -3.93 2.29
N GLY A 66 -15.43 -4.00 0.97
CA GLY A 66 -16.16 -5.05 0.29
C GLY A 66 -15.58 -6.44 0.55
N VAL A 67 -14.25 -6.60 0.46
CA VAL A 67 -13.57 -7.87 0.74
C VAL A 67 -13.72 -8.28 2.21
N LEU A 68 -13.60 -7.33 3.15
CA LEU A 68 -13.84 -7.60 4.58
C LEU A 68 -15.26 -8.09 4.84
N VAL A 69 -16.26 -7.39 4.33
CA VAL A 69 -17.67 -7.75 4.50
C VAL A 69 -17.97 -9.09 3.85
N TRP A 70 -17.50 -9.31 2.61
CA TRP A 70 -17.71 -10.56 1.89
C TRP A 70 -17.10 -11.75 2.63
N ILE A 71 -15.86 -11.65 3.09
CA ILE A 71 -15.21 -12.74 3.85
C ILE A 71 -15.90 -12.95 5.19
N PHE A 72 -16.30 -11.88 5.89
CA PHE A 72 -17.03 -12.00 7.14
C PHE A 72 -18.36 -12.77 6.98
N VAL A 73 -19.11 -12.49 5.92
CA VAL A 73 -20.43 -13.09 5.68
C VAL A 73 -20.34 -14.49 5.07
N ARG A 74 -19.37 -14.75 4.18
CA ARG A 74 -19.32 -15.98 3.37
C ARG A 74 -18.20 -16.96 3.74
N HIS A 75 -17.18 -16.50 4.46
CA HIS A 75 -15.94 -17.25 4.72
C HIS A 75 -15.43 -16.99 6.15
N ALA A 76 -16.31 -17.20 7.14
CA ALA A 76 -16.04 -16.92 8.55
C ALA A 76 -14.80 -17.65 9.09
N GLU A 77 -14.50 -18.84 8.54
CA GLU A 77 -13.32 -19.65 8.83
C GLU A 77 -12.01 -18.96 8.39
N VAL A 78 -12.04 -18.18 7.30
CA VAL A 78 -10.88 -17.43 6.79
C VAL A 78 -10.79 -16.05 7.45
N TYR A 79 -11.93 -15.46 7.84
CA TYR A 79 -12.05 -14.10 8.35
C TYR A 79 -11.05 -13.78 9.49
N ILE A 80 -10.97 -14.65 10.50
CA ILE A 80 -10.09 -14.41 11.67
C ILE A 80 -8.63 -14.30 11.22
N LYS A 81 -8.19 -15.17 10.32
CA LYS A 81 -6.81 -15.20 9.82
C LYS A 81 -6.49 -13.92 9.06
N VAL A 82 -7.31 -13.55 8.07
CA VAL A 82 -7.05 -12.39 7.22
C VAL A 82 -7.18 -11.08 7.99
N ARG A 83 -8.14 -10.98 8.92
CA ARG A 83 -8.28 -9.81 9.82
C ARG A 83 -7.05 -9.64 10.72
N ARG A 84 -6.53 -10.73 11.28
CA ARG A 84 -5.28 -10.68 12.07
C ARG A 84 -4.10 -10.21 11.23
N THR A 85 -4.00 -10.66 9.98
CA THR A 85 -2.97 -10.17 9.05
C THR A 85 -3.12 -8.68 8.76
N LEU A 86 -4.36 -8.19 8.54
CA LEU A 86 -4.62 -6.76 8.34
C LEU A 86 -4.14 -5.92 9.53
N VAL A 87 -4.48 -6.36 10.75
CA VAL A 87 -4.06 -5.69 11.99
C VAL A 87 -2.54 -5.76 12.15
N ALA A 88 -1.92 -6.91 11.88
CA ALA A 88 -0.47 -7.05 11.93
C ALA A 88 0.24 -6.10 10.96
N MET A 89 -0.25 -5.96 9.72
CA MET A 89 0.28 -4.99 8.75
C MET A 89 0.18 -3.55 9.28
N ALA A 90 -0.99 -3.17 9.82
CA ALA A 90 -1.20 -1.85 10.39
C ALA A 90 -0.25 -1.55 11.56
N VAL A 91 0.06 -2.53 12.40
CA VAL A 91 0.97 -2.35 13.53
C VAL A 91 2.43 -2.31 13.06
N LEU A 92 2.83 -3.23 12.17
CA LEU A 92 4.21 -3.39 11.72
C LEU A 92 4.68 -2.27 10.80
N VAL A 93 3.77 -1.62 10.07
CA VAL A 93 4.16 -0.50 9.21
C VAL A 93 4.51 0.77 9.99
N LEU A 94 3.90 0.98 11.16
CA LEU A 94 4.10 2.21 11.93
C LEU A 94 5.58 2.43 12.28
N PRO A 95 6.33 1.48 12.89
CA PRO A 95 7.75 1.67 13.15
C PRO A 95 8.57 2.04 11.91
N VAL A 96 8.22 1.51 10.73
CA VAL A 96 8.92 1.81 9.48
C VAL A 96 8.71 3.29 9.10
N PHE A 97 7.48 3.80 9.17
CA PHE A 97 7.19 5.21 8.89
C PHE A 97 7.86 6.18 9.86
N TRP A 98 8.12 5.75 11.09
CA TRP A 98 8.83 6.57 12.07
C TRP A 98 10.35 6.52 11.87
N ALA A 99 10.90 5.34 11.59
CA ALA A 99 12.34 5.13 11.44
C ALA A 99 12.87 5.62 10.08
N LEU A 100 12.06 5.51 9.03
CA LEU A 100 12.44 5.83 7.66
C LEU A 100 11.35 6.69 7.00
N PRO A 101 11.19 7.96 7.41
CA PRO A 101 10.30 8.87 6.71
C PRO A 101 10.79 9.02 5.26
N MET A 102 9.86 9.03 4.31
CA MET A 102 10.17 9.00 2.90
C MET A 102 9.23 9.88 2.09
N SER A 103 9.82 10.85 1.40
CA SER A 103 9.13 11.72 0.47
C SER A 103 8.79 10.96 -0.82
N PRO A 104 7.57 11.08 -1.36
CA PRO A 104 7.19 10.45 -2.62
C PRO A 104 7.86 11.10 -3.84
N PRO A 105 7.90 10.41 -5.01
CA PRO A 105 8.53 10.93 -6.23
C PRO A 105 8.04 12.32 -6.64
N ARG A 106 6.73 12.58 -6.55
CA ARG A 106 6.11 13.88 -6.88
C ARG A 106 6.59 15.09 -6.07
N PHE A 107 7.24 14.85 -4.92
CA PHE A 107 7.82 15.91 -4.09
C PHE A 107 9.35 15.91 -4.10
N ALA A 108 9.97 14.73 -4.27
CA ALA A 108 11.43 14.60 -4.19
C ALA A 108 12.14 14.66 -5.55
N LEU A 109 11.47 14.27 -6.65
CA LEU A 109 12.10 14.18 -7.97
C LEU A 109 11.67 15.31 -8.90
N PRO A 110 12.62 16.04 -9.52
CA PRO A 110 12.30 17.02 -10.55
C PRO A 110 11.58 16.39 -11.74
N GLY A 111 10.55 17.06 -12.26
CA GLY A 111 9.82 16.67 -13.47
C GLY A 111 8.71 15.63 -13.27
N VAL A 112 8.50 15.14 -12.04
CA VAL A 112 7.33 14.31 -11.72
C VAL A 112 6.11 15.20 -11.50
N VAL A 113 5.02 14.89 -12.20
CA VAL A 113 3.74 15.59 -12.08
C VAL A 113 2.90 14.93 -10.98
N ASP A 114 2.40 15.74 -10.05
CA ASP A 114 1.43 15.28 -9.05
C ASP A 114 0.04 15.09 -9.69
N ILE A 115 -0.15 13.91 -10.29
CA ILE A 115 -1.38 13.55 -11.00
C ILE A 115 -2.59 13.58 -10.07
N ILE A 116 -2.44 13.07 -8.85
CA ILE A 116 -3.54 13.01 -7.89
C ILE A 116 -3.91 14.42 -7.41
N ALA A 117 -2.95 15.29 -7.11
CA ALA A 117 -3.25 16.68 -6.77
C ALA A 117 -3.98 17.42 -7.90
N THR A 118 -3.56 17.19 -9.13
CA THR A 118 -3.99 17.98 -10.30
C THR A 118 -5.36 17.55 -10.82
N TYR A 119 -5.64 16.25 -10.86
CA TYR A 119 -6.79 15.70 -11.60
C TYR A 119 -7.88 15.09 -10.71
N ASP A 120 -7.73 15.20 -9.39
CA ASP A 120 -8.70 14.66 -8.44
C ASP A 120 -10.00 15.48 -8.39
N ILE A 121 -11.03 14.93 -9.02
CA ILE A 121 -12.36 15.52 -9.15
C ILE A 121 -13.20 15.46 -7.86
N LEU A 122 -12.82 14.62 -6.88
CA LEU A 122 -13.51 14.52 -5.58
C LEU A 122 -13.03 15.59 -4.59
N GLY A 123 -12.19 16.52 -5.06
CA GLY A 123 -11.71 17.68 -4.31
C GLY A 123 -10.40 17.43 -3.58
N GLY A 124 -9.30 17.72 -4.28
CA GLY A 124 -8.04 18.23 -3.73
C GLY A 124 -7.39 17.41 -2.61
N HIS A 125 -7.19 16.10 -2.74
CA HIS A 125 -6.54 15.33 -1.67
C HIS A 125 -5.13 15.75 -1.35
N ALA A 126 -4.26 16.08 -2.30
CA ALA A 126 -2.91 16.50 -1.94
C ALA A 126 -2.94 17.79 -1.13
N THR A 127 -3.78 18.75 -1.54
CA THR A 127 -4.03 19.99 -0.80
C THR A 127 -4.72 19.72 0.55
N ARG A 128 -5.61 18.73 0.65
CA ARG A 128 -6.32 18.33 1.89
C ARG A 128 -5.49 17.43 2.81
N GLU A 129 -4.55 16.63 2.32
CA GLU A 129 -3.62 15.84 3.11
C GLU A 129 -2.62 16.78 3.77
N ILE A 130 -2.09 17.73 3.00
CA ILE A 130 -1.28 18.84 3.51
C ILE A 130 -2.11 19.73 4.48
N ALA A 131 -3.34 20.11 4.12
CA ALA A 131 -4.19 20.98 4.96
C ALA A 131 -4.81 20.29 6.19
N ASN A 132 -4.95 18.96 6.20
CA ASN A 132 -5.46 18.20 7.36
C ASN A 132 -4.33 17.58 8.21
N GLY A 133 -3.06 17.90 7.94
CA GLY A 133 -1.92 17.37 8.69
C GLY A 133 -1.73 15.86 8.56
N GLN A 134 -2.13 15.28 7.42
CA GLN A 134 -1.83 13.88 7.12
C GLN A 134 -0.35 13.75 6.75
N ASN A 135 0.27 12.65 7.18
CA ASN A 135 1.68 12.40 6.93
C ASN A 135 1.89 12.07 5.45
N VAL A 136 2.46 13.03 4.72
CA VAL A 136 2.81 12.91 3.31
C VAL A 136 4.20 12.29 3.07
N TYR A 137 4.97 12.05 4.14
CA TYR A 137 6.33 11.53 4.11
C TYR A 137 6.38 10.05 4.56
N SER A 138 5.35 9.29 4.22
CA SER A 138 5.26 7.86 4.51
C SER A 138 5.13 7.04 3.22
N ALA A 139 5.95 7.35 2.21
CA ALA A 139 5.90 6.65 0.92
C ALA A 139 6.29 5.16 1.05
N MET A 140 7.27 4.83 1.91
CA MET A 140 7.74 3.45 2.06
C MET A 140 7.29 2.81 3.38
N PRO A 141 6.65 1.62 3.36
CA PRO A 141 6.12 0.91 2.20
C PRO A 141 4.79 1.52 1.69
N SER A 142 4.44 1.24 0.45
CA SER A 142 3.18 1.71 -0.16
C SER A 142 1.95 1.03 0.42
N MET A 143 1.18 1.75 1.26
CA MET A 143 -0.03 1.15 1.82
C MET A 143 -1.17 0.99 0.80
N HIS A 144 -1.21 1.76 -0.28
CA HIS A 144 -2.11 1.49 -1.41
C HIS A 144 -1.91 0.07 -1.94
N VAL A 145 -0.65 -0.29 -2.20
CA VAL A 145 -0.29 -1.63 -2.67
C VAL A 145 -0.42 -2.66 -1.57
N GLY A 146 0.02 -2.36 -0.34
CA GLY A 146 -0.09 -3.24 0.81
C GLY A 146 -1.54 -3.66 1.10
N TRP A 147 -2.48 -2.72 1.12
CA TRP A 147 -3.89 -3.03 1.31
C TRP A 147 -4.50 -3.78 0.13
N SER A 148 -4.07 -3.47 -1.10
CA SER A 148 -4.51 -4.21 -2.29
C SER A 148 -3.98 -5.66 -2.30
N LEU A 149 -2.73 -5.87 -1.88
CA LEU A 149 -2.12 -7.18 -1.68
C LEU A 149 -2.86 -7.96 -0.60
N TRP A 150 -3.24 -7.31 0.50
CA TRP A 150 -4.06 -7.92 1.54
C TRP A 150 -5.43 -8.36 0.99
N CYS A 151 -6.09 -7.53 0.17
CA CYS A 151 -7.36 -7.89 -0.46
C CYS A 151 -7.22 -9.13 -1.35
N ALA A 152 -6.19 -9.16 -2.20
CA ALA A 152 -5.88 -10.31 -3.04
C ALA A 152 -5.58 -11.56 -2.21
N TYR A 153 -4.75 -11.44 -1.18
CA TYR A 153 -4.46 -12.54 -0.26
C TYR A 153 -5.71 -13.09 0.42
N ALA A 154 -6.62 -12.21 0.83
CA ALA A 154 -7.83 -12.57 1.54
C ALA A 154 -8.81 -13.30 0.60
N ALA A 155 -9.02 -12.78 -0.61
CA ALA A 155 -9.82 -13.43 -1.64
C ALA A 155 -9.22 -14.74 -2.13
N TRP A 156 -7.92 -14.77 -2.37
CA TRP A 156 -7.20 -15.99 -2.73
C TRP A 156 -7.32 -17.05 -1.63
N SER A 157 -7.20 -16.68 -0.35
CA SER A 157 -7.35 -17.61 0.77
C SER A 157 -8.75 -18.23 0.84
N ALA A 158 -9.80 -17.45 0.54
CA ALA A 158 -11.18 -17.93 0.53
C ALA A 158 -11.50 -18.82 -0.69
N LEU A 159 -10.92 -18.52 -1.86
CA LEU A 159 -11.30 -19.15 -3.12
C LEU A 159 -10.35 -20.28 -3.58
N ARG A 160 -9.11 -20.34 -3.09
CA ARG A 160 -8.08 -21.25 -3.64
C ARG A 160 -8.45 -22.73 -3.65
N ALA A 161 -9.32 -23.18 -2.74
CA ALA A 161 -9.72 -24.58 -2.65
C ALA A 161 -10.87 -24.93 -3.62
N SER A 162 -11.79 -24.00 -3.86
CA SER A 162 -13.01 -24.23 -4.64
C SER A 162 -12.94 -23.65 -6.06
N HIS A 163 -12.29 -22.50 -6.23
CA HIS A 163 -12.22 -21.74 -7.48
C HIS A 163 -10.79 -21.21 -7.72
N PRO A 164 -9.80 -22.08 -7.99
CA PRO A 164 -8.38 -21.69 -8.05
C PRO A 164 -8.09 -20.63 -9.12
N ARG A 165 -8.81 -20.65 -10.26
CA ARG A 165 -8.65 -19.63 -11.31
C ARG A 165 -9.13 -18.25 -10.85
N LEU A 166 -10.28 -18.17 -10.17
CA LEU A 166 -10.78 -16.92 -9.59
C LEU A 166 -9.88 -16.42 -8.45
N ALA A 167 -9.33 -17.35 -7.66
CA ALA A 167 -8.35 -17.02 -6.62
C ALA A 167 -7.11 -16.33 -7.23
N LEU A 168 -6.60 -16.81 -8.36
CA LEU A 168 -5.46 -16.19 -9.05
C LEU A 168 -5.81 -14.81 -9.63
N LEU A 169 -7.02 -14.64 -10.16
CA LEU A 169 -7.50 -13.36 -10.70
C LEU A 169 -7.49 -12.22 -9.68
N SER A 170 -7.64 -12.54 -8.38
CA SER A 170 -7.59 -11.52 -7.32
C SER A 170 -6.27 -10.72 -7.28
N TRP A 171 -5.17 -11.31 -7.76
CA TRP A 171 -3.86 -10.65 -7.82
C TRP A 171 -3.77 -9.54 -8.87
N ASN A 172 -4.73 -9.45 -9.80
CA ASN A 172 -4.80 -8.31 -10.74
C ASN A 172 -5.03 -6.98 -10.01
N PHE A 173 -5.67 -7.00 -8.84
CA PHE A 173 -5.93 -5.79 -8.06
C PHE A 173 -4.63 -5.13 -7.53
N PRO A 174 -3.74 -5.82 -6.80
CA PRO A 174 -2.47 -5.22 -6.41
C PRO A 174 -1.54 -4.92 -7.59
N LEU A 175 -1.59 -5.69 -8.67
CA LEU A 175 -0.81 -5.38 -9.90
C LEU A 175 -1.27 -4.07 -10.53
N GLY A 176 -2.58 -3.86 -10.66
CA GLY A 176 -3.15 -2.60 -11.13
C GLY A 176 -2.80 -1.46 -10.19
N MET A 177 -2.90 -1.65 -8.87
CA MET A 177 -2.53 -0.63 -7.90
C MET A 177 -1.03 -0.27 -7.98
N ALA A 178 -0.15 -1.27 -8.12
CA ALA A 178 1.28 -1.07 -8.30
C ALA A 178 1.59 -0.21 -9.54
N ALA A 179 0.93 -0.48 -10.66
CA ALA A 179 1.03 0.36 -11.85
C ALA A 179 0.54 1.79 -11.56
N VAL A 180 -0.65 1.92 -10.98
CA VAL A 180 -1.28 3.22 -10.68
C VAL A 180 -0.40 4.09 -9.77
N VAL A 181 0.19 3.54 -8.72
CA VAL A 181 1.03 4.35 -7.81
C VAL A 181 2.34 4.83 -8.44
N LEU A 182 2.90 4.07 -9.39
CA LEU A 182 4.09 4.47 -10.16
C LEU A 182 3.74 5.59 -11.15
N ILE A 183 2.71 5.37 -11.98
CA ILE A 183 2.33 6.34 -13.02
C ILE A 183 1.75 7.64 -12.43
N THR A 184 1.23 7.61 -11.21
CA THR A 184 0.74 8.83 -10.52
C THR A 184 1.82 9.56 -9.73
N GLY A 185 3.08 9.06 -9.73
CA GLY A 185 4.20 9.70 -9.02
C GLY A 185 4.12 9.58 -7.50
N ASN A 186 3.37 8.59 -6.99
CA ASN A 186 3.14 8.43 -5.55
C ASN A 186 4.17 7.56 -4.86
N HIS A 187 4.74 6.58 -5.56
CA HIS A 187 5.62 5.58 -4.95
C HIS A 187 6.76 5.18 -5.89
N TYR A 188 7.84 4.71 -5.28
CA TYR A 188 8.97 4.06 -5.93
C TYR A 188 8.71 2.56 -6.12
N VAL A 189 9.54 1.88 -6.92
CA VAL A 189 9.45 0.42 -7.11
C VAL A 189 9.78 -0.33 -5.81
N LEU A 190 10.75 0.15 -5.04
CA LEU A 190 11.11 -0.45 -3.75
C LEU A 190 10.03 -0.25 -2.68
N ASP A 191 9.16 0.75 -2.80
CA ASP A 191 7.98 0.89 -1.93
C ASP A 191 6.98 -0.25 -2.14
N ILE A 192 6.84 -0.69 -3.40
CA ILE A 192 6.00 -1.83 -3.79
C ILE A 192 6.60 -3.12 -3.22
N ALA A 193 7.91 -3.31 -3.38
CA ALA A 193 8.62 -4.45 -2.80
C ALA A 193 8.48 -4.48 -1.26
N GLY A 194 8.63 -3.32 -0.60
CA GLY A 194 8.42 -3.17 0.83
C GLY A 194 7.01 -3.57 1.28
N SER A 195 6.00 -3.33 0.45
CA SER A 195 4.61 -3.71 0.72
C SER A 195 4.41 -5.23 0.65
N ALA A 196 5.06 -5.90 -0.30
CA ALA A 196 5.06 -7.36 -0.39
C ALA A 196 5.80 -8.01 0.80
N VAL A 197 6.92 -7.41 1.22
CA VAL A 197 7.65 -7.83 2.43
C VAL A 197 6.78 -7.66 3.67
N LEU A 198 6.13 -6.50 3.83
CA LEU A 198 5.24 -6.21 4.95
C LEU A 198 4.11 -7.24 5.07
N LEU A 199 3.42 -7.55 3.96
CA LEU A 199 2.37 -8.58 3.95
C LEU A 199 2.95 -9.95 4.34
N THR A 200 4.06 -10.36 3.75
CA THR A 200 4.69 -11.66 3.98
C THR A 200 5.08 -11.83 5.45
N VAL A 201 5.75 -10.83 6.04
CA VAL A 201 6.11 -10.81 7.46
C VAL A 201 4.87 -10.85 8.34
N SER A 202 3.82 -10.09 7.99
CA SER A 202 2.56 -10.08 8.75
C SER A 202 1.87 -11.45 8.75
N ILE A 203 1.86 -12.15 7.60
CA ILE A 203 1.36 -13.53 7.52
C ILE A 203 2.20 -14.46 8.40
N ALA A 204 3.53 -14.34 8.36
CA ALA A 204 4.43 -15.17 9.15
C ALA A 204 4.23 -14.97 10.66
N VAL A 205 4.10 -13.72 11.12
CA VAL A 205 3.81 -13.39 12.53
C VAL A 205 2.49 -14.00 12.97
N VAL A 206 1.43 -13.86 12.19
CA VAL A 206 0.10 -14.42 12.51
C VAL A 206 0.14 -15.95 12.56
N ALA A 207 0.86 -16.58 11.63
CA ALA A 207 1.02 -18.03 11.61
C ALA A 207 1.83 -18.55 12.81
N ALA A 208 2.92 -17.87 13.16
CA ALA A 208 3.73 -18.21 14.33
C ALA A 208 2.94 -18.08 15.63
N TRP A 209 2.19 -16.99 15.79
CA TRP A 209 1.30 -16.77 16.93
C TRP A 209 0.25 -17.87 17.05
N GLY A 210 -0.40 -18.24 15.94
CA GLY A 210 -1.38 -19.33 15.91
C GLY A 210 -0.79 -20.66 16.41
N ARG A 211 0.42 -21.02 15.93
CA ARG A 211 1.11 -22.25 16.36
C ARG A 211 1.45 -22.25 17.85
N LEU A 212 1.91 -21.13 18.40
CA LEU A 212 2.28 -21.00 19.81
C LEU A 212 1.06 -21.14 20.73
N THR A 213 -0.04 -20.45 20.38
CA THR A 213 -1.29 -20.53 21.17
C THR A 213 -1.96 -21.91 21.08
N GLY A 214 -1.93 -22.57 19.92
CA GLY A 214 -2.44 -23.93 19.76
C GLY A 214 -1.64 -24.97 20.56
N ARG A 215 -0.31 -24.84 20.61
CA ARG A 215 0.55 -25.71 21.42
C ARG A 215 0.33 -25.56 22.93
N ARG A 216 0.00 -24.35 23.40
CA ARG A 216 -0.33 -24.11 24.81
C ARG A 216 -1.65 -24.79 25.20
N ARG A 217 -2.70 -24.61 24.38
CA ARG A 217 -4.01 -25.26 24.60
C ARG A 217 -3.99 -26.78 24.54
N ALA A 218 -3.03 -27.38 23.84
CA ALA A 218 -2.87 -28.84 23.78
C ALA A 218 -2.05 -29.43 24.95
N ARG A 219 -1.47 -28.57 25.80
CA ARG A 219 -0.69 -28.95 26.99
C ARG A 219 -1.44 -28.71 28.30
N GLU A 220 -2.61 -28.07 28.23
CA GLU A 220 -3.58 -27.87 29.31
C GLU A 220 -4.69 -28.92 29.18
#